data_AF-A0A392ST24-F1
#
_entry.id   AF-A0A392ST24-F1
#
_cell.length_a   1.000
_cell.length_b   1.000
_cell.length_c   1.000
_cell.angle_alpha   90.00
_cell.angle_beta   90.00
_cell.angle_gamma   90.00
#
_symmetry.space_group_name_H-M   'P 1'
#
loop_
_entity.id
_entity.type
_entity.pdbx_description
1 polymer ?
#
loop_
_entity_poly.entity_id
_entity_poly.type
_entity_poly.pdbx_seq_one_letter_code
_entity_poly.pdbx_strand_id
1 'polypeptide(L)' 'AAKKLGIPRIMFHGASYLARSAAHSVEQFAPHLNVESDTEKFVIPDLPDKLEMTRLQLPDWLRSPNQYTELMKVIKES' A
#
# COMPACT_ATOMS: atom_id res chain seq x y z
N ALA A 1 -12.39 -11.44 15.44
CA ALA A 1 -13.60 -12.15 15.93
C ALA A 1 -13.67 -13.60 15.40
N ALA A 2 -13.73 -13.81 14.08
CA ALA A 2 -13.88 -15.14 13.45
C ALA A 2 -12.87 -16.21 13.94
N LYS A 3 -11.59 -15.83 14.11
CA LYS A 3 -10.54 -16.71 14.65
C LYS A 3 -10.89 -17.33 16.01
N LYS A 4 -11.54 -16.58 16.91
CA LYS A 4 -11.92 -17.09 18.25
C LYS A 4 -13.02 -18.15 18.18
N LEU A 5 -13.79 -18.18 17.09
CA LEU A 5 -14.89 -19.11 16.86
C LEU A 5 -14.51 -20.25 15.89
N GLY A 6 -13.25 -20.32 15.44
CA GLY A 6 -12.81 -21.31 14.45
C GLY A 6 -13.42 -21.10 13.04
N ILE A 7 -13.96 -19.92 12.75
CA ILE A 7 -14.62 -19.61 11.47
C ILE A 7 -13.62 -18.98 10.51
N PRO A 8 -13.45 -19.50 9.26
CA PRO A 8 -12.66 -18.84 8.24
C PRO A 8 -13.18 -17.43 7.92
N ARG A 9 -12.29 -16.44 7.90
CA ARG A 9 -12.61 -15.07 7.47
C ARG A 9 -12.03 -14.84 6.08
N ILE A 10 -12.88 -14.51 5.12
CA ILE A 10 -12.47 -14.12 3.77
C ILE A 10 -12.41 -12.59 3.71
N MET A 11 -11.33 -12.06 3.16
CA MET A 11 -11.16 -10.62 2.96
C MET A 11 -11.56 -10.27 1.52
N PHE A 12 -12.54 -9.38 1.37
CA PHE A 12 -12.97 -8.88 0.07
C PHE A 12 -12.45 -7.46 -0.15
N HIS A 13 -11.96 -7.22 -1.37
CA HIS A 13 -11.43 -5.95 -1.80
C HIS A 13 -12.04 -5.59 -3.15
N GLY A 14 -12.79 -4.49 -3.20
CA GLY A 14 -13.41 -4.01 -4.44
C GLY A 14 -12.45 -3.38 -5.45
N ALA A 15 -11.14 -3.51 -5.24
CA ALA A 15 -10.10 -2.98 -6.12
C ALA A 15 -9.56 -4.07 -7.05
N SER A 16 -8.96 -3.68 -8.17
CA SER A 16 -8.30 -4.64 -9.08
C SER A 16 -7.08 -5.30 -8.43
N TYR A 17 -6.69 -6.48 -8.94
CA TYR A 17 -5.46 -7.14 -8.52
C TYR A 17 -4.23 -6.24 -8.71
N LEU A 18 -4.14 -5.54 -9.83
CA LEU A 18 -3.05 -4.61 -10.10
C LEU A 18 -2.91 -3.54 -9.02
N ALA A 19 -4.01 -2.85 -8.68
CA ALA A 19 -3.98 -1.81 -7.66
C ALA A 19 -3.55 -2.37 -6.30
N ARG A 20 -3.99 -3.59 -5.99
CA ARG A 20 -3.66 -4.25 -4.73
C ARG A 20 -2.19 -4.70 -4.65
N SER A 21 -1.67 -5.29 -5.72
CA SER A 21 -0.26 -5.70 -5.80
C SER A 21 0.67 -4.48 -5.77
N ALA A 22 0.32 -3.42 -6.49
CA ALA A 22 1.09 -2.17 -6.48
C ALA A 22 1.12 -1.54 -5.07
N ALA A 23 -0.03 -1.44 -4.41
CA ALA A 23 -0.11 -0.92 -3.03
C ALA A 23 0.74 -1.76 -2.06
N HIS A 24 0.65 -3.09 -2.15
CA HIS A 24 1.46 -4.00 -1.33
C HIS A 24 2.96 -3.79 -1.54
N SER A 25 3.39 -3.70 -2.80
CA SER A 25 4.80 -3.45 -3.14
C SER A 25 5.30 -2.11 -2.60
N VAL A 26 4.52 -1.04 -2.77
CA VAL A 26 4.88 0.29 -2.22
C VAL A 26 4.98 0.25 -0.69
N GLU A 27 4.05 -0.42 0.00
CA GLU A 27 4.08 -0.59 1.46
C GLU A 27 5.31 -1.39 1.93
N GLN A 28 5.70 -2.43 1.19
CA GLN A 28 6.79 -3.33 1.56
C GLN A 28 8.18 -2.74 1.30
N PHE A 29 8.36 -2.09 0.15
CA PHE A 29 9.68 -1.66 -0.32
C PHE A 29 9.91 -0.16 -0.21
N ALA A 30 8.85 0.63 0.00
CA ALA A 30 8.88 2.08 0.14
C ALA A 30 9.77 2.83 -0.90
N PRO A 31 9.66 2.52 -2.20
CA PRO A 31 10.52 3.11 -3.24
C PRO A 31 10.38 4.64 -3.34
N HIS A 32 9.25 5.19 -2.92
CA HIS A 32 8.96 6.62 -2.88
C HIS A 32 9.83 7.40 -1.88
N LEU A 33 10.50 6.72 -0.95
CA LEU A 33 11.44 7.38 -0.03
C LEU A 33 12.80 7.68 -0.66
N ASN A 34 13.13 7.03 -1.80
CA ASN A 34 14.44 7.13 -2.44
C ASN A 34 14.55 8.19 -3.55
N VAL A 35 13.47 8.92 -3.83
CA VAL A 35 13.48 10.02 -4.82
C VAL A 35 13.75 11.37 -4.13
N GLU A 36 14.13 12.41 -4.86
CA GLU A 36 14.43 13.72 -4.27
C GLU A 36 13.24 14.68 -4.35
N SER A 37 12.36 14.51 -5.35
CA SER A 37 11.21 15.40 -5.57
C SER A 37 9.86 14.69 -5.64
N ASP A 38 8.80 15.47 -5.45
CA ASP A 38 7.42 14.98 -5.47
C ASP A 38 6.93 14.53 -6.86
N THR A 39 7.58 15.03 -7.91
CA THR A 39 7.28 14.76 -9.32
C THR A 39 8.25 13.78 -9.96
N GLU A 40 9.35 13.43 -9.27
CA GLU A 40 10.26 12.39 -9.71
C GLU A 40 9.57 11.03 -9.68
N LYS A 41 9.79 10.25 -10.74
CA LYS A 41 9.20 8.93 -10.89
C LYS A 41 10.08 7.90 -10.20
N PHE A 42 9.44 6.97 -9.50
CA PHE A 42 10.06 5.74 -9.03
C PHE A 42 9.37 4.53 -9.64
N VAL A 43 10.12 3.44 -9.76
CA VAL A 43 9.61 2.15 -10.22
C VAL A 43 8.98 1.40 -9.04
N ILE A 44 7.82 0.79 -9.26
CA ILE A 44 7.20 -0.12 -8.30
C ILE A 44 7.90 -1.49 -8.43
N PRO A 45 8.60 -1.97 -7.40
CA PRO A 45 9.28 -3.26 -7.47
C PRO A 45 8.28 -4.43 -7.44
N ASP A 46 8.77 -5.64 -7.68
CA ASP A 46 8.01 -6.90 -7.48
C ASP A 46 6.71 -7.02 -8.30
N LEU A 47 6.67 -6.38 -9.48
CA LEU A 47 5.61 -6.55 -10.47
C LEU A 47 6.19 -7.14 -11.77
N PRO A 48 5.39 -7.92 -12.53
CA PRO A 48 5.87 -8.55 -13.77
C PRO A 48 6.22 -7.53 -14.85
N ASP A 49 5.52 -6.39 -14.84
CA ASP A 49 5.73 -5.29 -15.77
C ASP A 49 6.29 -4.07 -15.04
N LYS A 50 7.14 -3.31 -15.74
CA LYS A 50 7.67 -2.06 -15.22
C LYS A 50 6.56 -1.01 -15.11
N LEU A 51 6.24 -0.63 -13.88
CA LEU A 51 5.29 0.45 -13.58
C LEU A 51 5.99 1.55 -12.80
N GLU A 52 5.69 2.79 -13.16
CA GLU A 52 6.26 3.99 -12.56
C GLU A 52 5.16 4.86 -11.98
N MET A 53 5.46 5.52 -10.86
CA MET A 53 4.59 6.50 -10.22
C MET A 53 5.42 7.59 -9.57
N THR A 54 4.79 8.71 -9.26
CA THR A 54 5.40 9.81 -8.50
C THR A 54 4.89 9.81 -7.07
N ARG A 55 5.55 10.53 -6.16
CA ARG A 55 5.07 10.67 -4.78
C ARG A 55 3.65 11.23 -4.76
N LEU A 56 3.37 12.26 -5.55
CA LEU A 56 2.06 12.93 -5.56
C LEU A 56 0.89 12.01 -5.95
N GLN A 57 1.14 10.85 -6.56
CA GLN A 57 0.12 9.85 -6.88
C GLN A 57 -0.18 8.90 -5.70
N LEU A 58 0.62 8.96 -4.63
CA LEU A 58 0.38 8.20 -3.40
C LEU A 58 -0.56 8.94 -2.46
N PRO A 59 -1.37 8.19 -1.69
CA PRO A 59 -2.11 8.74 -0.56
C PRO A 59 -1.22 9.50 0.42
N ASP A 60 -1.74 10.60 0.96
CA ASP A 60 -1.00 11.49 1.88
C ASP A 60 -0.44 10.75 3.10
N TRP A 61 -1.19 9.79 3.64
CA TRP A 61 -0.79 9.00 4.80
C TRP A 61 0.36 8.00 4.53
N LEU A 62 0.69 7.74 3.27
CA LEU A 62 1.88 6.99 2.86
C LEU A 62 3.09 7.90 2.57
N ARG A 63 2.84 9.17 2.22
CA ARG A 63 3.88 10.18 2.02
C ARG A 63 4.37 10.79 3.32
N SER A 64 3.42 11.12 4.20
CA SER A 64 3.66 11.79 5.48
C SER A 64 2.87 11.08 6.57
N PRO A 65 3.53 10.22 7.38
CA PRO A 65 2.88 9.49 8.45
C PRO A 65 2.08 10.40 9.37
N ASN A 66 0.80 10.08 9.54
CA ASN A 66 -0.13 10.85 10.36
C ASN A 66 -1.11 9.93 11.10
N GLN A 67 -2.08 10.49 11.82
CA GLN A 67 -3.05 9.70 12.59
C GLN A 67 -3.80 8.66 11.73
N TYR A 68 -4.02 8.96 10.45
CA TYR A 68 -4.63 8.03 9.51
C TYR A 68 -3.73 6.84 9.18
N THR A 69 -2.40 7.03 9.15
CA THR A 69 -1.43 5.94 8.96
C THR A 69 -1.56 4.89 10.07
N GLU A 70 -1.70 5.33 11.33
CA GLU A 70 -1.89 4.42 12.46
C GLU A 70 -3.25 3.71 12.41
N LEU A 71 -4.32 4.43 12.02
CA LEU A 71 -5.62 3.81 11.81
C LEU A 71 -5.56 2.69 10.75
N MET A 72 -4.84 2.92 9.64
CA MET A 72 -4.70 1.93 8.58
C MET A 72 -3.92 0.68 9.03
N LYS A 73 -2.91 0.82 9.89
CA LYS A 73 -2.21 -0.33 10.50
C LYS A 73 -3.16 -1.18 11.35
N VAL A 74 -3.96 -0.53 12.21
CA VAL A 74 -4.94 -1.23 13.06
C VAL A 74 -5.97 -1.99 12.22
N ILE A 75 -6.46 -1.39 11.13
CA ILE A 75 -7.41 -2.04 10.21
C ILE A 75 -6.78 -3.27 9.54
N LYS A 76 -5.51 -3.20 9.15
CA LYS A 76 -4.78 -4.31 8.51
C LYS A 76 -4.61 -5.52 9.46
N GLU A 77 -4.43 -5.25 10.75
CA GLU A 77 -4.21 -6.28 11.79
C GLU A 77 -5.51 -6.88 12.36
N SER A 78 -6.67 -6.29 12.07
CA SER A 78 -8.00 -6.67 12.59
C SER A 78 -8.70 -7.77 11.80
#